data_AF-C7ZMB6-F1
#
_entry.id   AF-C7ZMB6-F1
#
_cell.length_a   1.000
_cell.length_b   1.000
_cell.length_c   1.000
_cell.angle_alpha   90.00
_cell.angle_beta   90.00
_cell.angle_gamma   90.00
#
_symmetry.space_group_name_H-M   'P 1'
#
loop_
_entity.id
_entity.type
_entity.pdbx_description
1 polymer ?
#
loop_
_entity_poly.entity_id
_entity_poly.type
_entity_poly.pdbx_seq_one_letter_code
_entity_poly.pdbx_strand_id
1 'polypeptide(L)' 'EIKYLIKYSITYILKTKFFLAFYIIYKAIIIERNIRGAFKRASFISLNLERIISKLNI' A
#
# COMPACT_ATOMS: atom_id res chain seq x y z
N GLU A 1 27.07 -5.64 -14.12
CA GLU A 1 26.74 -5.85 -12.69
C GLU A 1 26.25 -4.58 -12.00
N ILE A 2 27.04 -3.50 -11.93
CA ILE A 2 26.70 -2.23 -11.22
C ILE A 2 25.37 -1.60 -11.67
N LYS A 3 25.05 -1.59 -12.96
CA LYS A 3 23.77 -1.06 -13.48
C LYS A 3 22.54 -1.77 -12.86
N TYR A 4 22.63 -3.09 -12.67
CA TYR A 4 21.55 -3.86 -12.07
C TYR A 4 21.42 -3.56 -10.57
N LEU A 5 22.54 -3.38 -9.88
CA LEU A 5 22.57 -2.99 -8.46
C LEU A 5 21.98 -1.60 -8.24
N ILE A 6 22.32 -0.61 -9.09
CA ILE A 6 21.74 0.74 -9.02
C ILE A 6 20.23 0.69 -9.28
N LYS A 7 19.80 -0.04 -10.31
CA LYS A 7 18.37 -0.22 -10.61
C LYS A 7 17.64 -0.85 -9.41
N TYR A 8 18.21 -1.91 -8.83
CA TYR A 8 17.64 -2.60 -7.68
C TYR A 8 17.52 -1.69 -6.46
N SER A 9 18.58 -0.93 -6.14
CA SER A 9 18.57 0.03 -5.03
C SER A 9 17.53 1.14 -5.23
N ILE A 10 17.39 1.68 -6.44
CA ILE A 10 16.36 2.68 -6.74
C ILE A 10 14.96 2.07 -6.58
N THR A 11 14.72 0.88 -7.12
CA THR A 11 13.44 0.17 -6.96
C THR A 11 13.13 -0.10 -5.48
N TYR A 12 14.11 -0.54 -4.70
CA TYR A 12 13.96 -0.79 -3.27
C TYR A 12 13.63 0.49 -2.47
N ILE A 13 14.35 1.59 -2.73
CA ILE A 13 14.10 2.89 -2.10
C ILE A 13 12.71 3.42 -2.49
N LEU A 14 12.32 3.28 -3.76
CA LEU A 14 11.01 3.68 -4.24
C LEU A 14 9.92 2.86 -3.57
N LYS A 15 10.08 1.53 -3.49
CA LYS A 15 9.15 0.61 -2.85
C LYS A 15 8.94 0.95 -1.39
N THR A 16 10.02 1.13 -0.63
CA THR A 16 9.96 1.44 0.81
C THR A 16 9.30 2.79 1.08
N LYS A 17 9.67 3.84 0.33
CA LYS A 17 9.06 5.18 0.48
C LYS A 17 7.61 5.22 0.03
N PHE A 18 7.29 4.63 -1.13
CA PHE A 18 5.92 4.55 -1.65
C PHE A 18 5.02 3.79 -0.68
N PHE A 19 5.46 2.62 -0.22
CA PHE A 19 4.67 1.77 0.66
C PHE A 19 4.39 2.44 2.00
N LEU A 20 5.40 3.13 2.57
CA LEU A 20 5.24 3.87 3.81
C LEU A 20 4.20 5.00 3.65
N ALA A 21 4.32 5.80 2.60
CA ALA A 21 3.36 6.89 2.32
C ALA A 21 1.95 6.35 2.06
N PHE A 22 1.82 5.30 1.25
CA PHE A 22 0.56 4.63 0.96
C PHE A 22 -0.09 4.08 2.24
N TYR A 23 0.67 3.38 3.08
CA TYR A 23 0.16 2.80 4.31
C TYR A 23 -0.32 3.87 5.31
N ILE A 24 0.42 4.98 5.45
CA ILE A 24 0.03 6.10 6.32
C ILE A 24 -1.30 6.70 5.84
N ILE A 25 -1.43 7.00 4.53
CA ILE A 25 -2.65 7.57 3.96
C ILE A 25 -3.82 6.57 4.08
N TYR A 26 -3.59 5.30 3.77
CA TYR A 26 -4.61 4.26 3.94
C TYR A 26 -5.10 4.17 5.38
N LYS A 27 -4.18 4.14 6.34
CA LYS A 27 -4.52 4.09 7.77
C LYS A 27 -5.27 5.35 8.21
N ALA A 28 -4.84 6.53 7.78
CA ALA A 28 -5.52 7.79 8.06
C ALA A 28 -6.96 7.77 7.51
N ILE A 29 -7.15 7.39 6.24
CA ILE A 29 -8.49 7.31 5.62
C ILE A 29 -9.39 6.33 6.38
N ILE A 30 -8.89 5.13 6.70
CA ILE A 30 -9.67 4.10 7.41
C ILE A 30 -10.07 4.53 8.82
N ILE A 31 -9.17 5.20 9.55
CA ILE A 31 -9.41 5.66 10.92
C ILE A 31 -10.28 6.91 10.93
N GLU A 32 -9.91 7.94 10.17
CA GLU A 32 -10.52 9.27 10.21
C GLU A 32 -11.94 9.27 9.67
N ARG A 33 -12.22 8.55 8.58
CA ARG A 33 -13.56 8.54 7.99
C ARG A 33 -14.54 7.61 8.74
N ASN A 34 -14.11 6.95 9.82
CA ASN A 34 -14.87 5.91 10.54
C ASN A 34 -15.51 4.89 9.59
N ILE A 35 -14.94 4.73 8.38
CA ILE A 35 -15.58 3.97 7.31
C ILE A 35 -15.47 2.46 7.58
N ARG A 36 -14.71 2.06 8.62
CA ARG A 36 -14.85 0.75 9.27
C ARG A 36 -16.30 0.40 9.67
N GLY A 37 -17.11 1.39 10.08
CA GLY A 37 -18.54 1.22 10.37
C GLY A 37 -19.44 1.20 9.13
N ALA A 38 -19.15 2.05 8.14
CA ALA A 38 -19.90 2.11 6.87
C ALA A 38 -19.59 0.92 5.93
N PHE A 39 -18.38 0.37 5.97
CA PHE A 39 -17.96 -0.86 5.28
C PHE A 39 -18.46 -2.14 5.96
N LYS A 40 -19.09 -2.05 7.15
CA LYS A 40 -19.68 -3.22 7.83
C LYS A 40 -21.00 -3.66 7.18
N ARG A 41 -21.64 -2.79 6.38
CA ARG A 41 -22.91 -3.06 5.67
C ARG A 41 -22.79 -3.16 4.15
N ALA A 42 -21.93 -2.37 3.53
CA ALA A 42 -21.53 -2.66 2.15
C ALA A 42 -20.70 -3.95 2.21
N SER A 43 -20.94 -4.93 1.34
CA SER A 43 -20.09 -6.12 1.18
C SER A 43 -18.74 -5.70 0.58
N PHE A 44 -18.02 -4.86 1.31
CA PHE A 44 -16.69 -4.47 0.99
C PHE A 44 -15.88 -5.74 1.23
N ILE A 45 -15.52 -6.39 0.12
CA ILE A 45 -14.26 -7.13 0.05
C ILE A 45 -13.30 -6.24 0.83
N SER A 46 -12.91 -6.68 2.03
CA SER A 46 -11.92 -5.97 2.81
C SER A 46 -10.85 -5.57 1.81
N LEU A 47 -10.56 -4.27 1.67
CA LEU A 47 -9.43 -3.82 0.87
C LEU A 47 -8.22 -4.47 1.53
N ASN A 48 -7.96 -5.71 1.13
CA ASN A 48 -6.99 -6.56 1.76
C ASN A 48 -5.70 -5.97 1.24
N LEU A 49 -5.06 -5.18 2.09
CA LEU A 49 -3.87 -4.45 1.72
C LEU A 49 -2.86 -5.40 1.10
N GLU A 50 -2.69 -6.59 1.69
CA GLU A 50 -1.78 -7.62 1.17
C GLU A 50 -2.12 -8.02 -0.26
N ARG A 51 -3.42 -8.14 -0.60
CA ARG A 51 -3.87 -8.46 -1.97
C ARG A 51 -3.65 -7.31 -2.96
N ILE A 52 -3.75 -6.07 -2.51
CA ILE A 52 -3.49 -4.88 -3.36
C ILE A 52 -1.99 -4.73 -3.59
N ILE A 53 -1.22 -4.90 -2.53
CA ILE A 53 0.24 -4.89 -2.52
C ILE A 53 0.78 -6.00 -3.40
N SER A 54 0.24 -7.21 -3.32
CA SER A 54 0.67 -8.34 -4.14
C SER A 54 0.39 -8.15 -5.64
N LYS A 55 -0.51 -7.24 -5.99
CA LYS A 55 -0.82 -6.87 -7.38
C LYS A 55 -0.04 -5.66 -7.87
N LEU A 56 0.47 -4.83 -6.96
CA LEU A 56 1.39 -3.75 -7.29
C LEU A 56 2.74 -4.40 -7.61
N ASN A 57 3.08 -4.43 -8.90
CA ASN A 57 4.33 -5.00 -9.41
C ASN A 57 5.52 -4.05 -9.11
N ILE A 58 5.66 -3.68 -7.82
CA ILE A 58 6.70 -2.81 -7.26
C ILE A 58 7.75 -3.67 -6.58
#